data_AF-A0A9W8JDU6-F1
#
_entry.id   AF-A0A9W8JDU6-F1
#
_cell.length_a   1.000
_cell.length_b   1.000
_cell.length_c   1.000
_cell.angle_alpha   90.00
_cell.angle_beta   90.00
_cell.angle_gamma   90.00
#
_symmetry.space_group_name_H-M   'P 1'
#
loop_
_entity.id
_entity.type
_entity.pdbx_description
1 polymer ?
#
loop_
_entity_poly.entity_id
_entity_poly.type
_entity_poly.pdbx_seq_one_letter_code
_entity_poly.pdbx_strand_id
1 'polypeptide(L)'
;MILDDKVIMSLPPPPPYLPSAGIQPGSPTLPNPPPPFSESQHGSGNQLQRPLKLSVLPSHILLQIVYNSFPTHPSLDTGLVERQRKILLWLAKSLRLVNKAFYIACMHVLRSTYLPAYTSMLRPYYSSDPFPSSPVPRAHSSSLNTVQRETPVLDLFIALKVREDVFVDDSELHLEREDMFKDIFDHAQPKARLEDLAL
;
A
#
# COMPACT_ATOMS: atom_id res chain seq x y z
N MET A 1 3.86 -8.52 39.78
CA MET A 1 3.73 -7.20 40.43
C MET A 1 2.26 -6.82 40.34
N ILE A 2 1.52 -7.04 41.42
CA ILE A 2 0.08 -6.76 41.53
C ILE A 2 -0.04 -5.27 41.84
N LEU A 3 -0.74 -4.52 40.99
CA LEU A 3 -1.00 -3.11 41.25
C LEU A 3 -2.10 -3.01 42.31
N ASP A 4 -1.75 -2.38 43.44
CA ASP A 4 -2.64 -2.07 44.55
C ASP A 4 -3.80 -1.18 44.08
N ASP A 5 -5.04 -1.67 44.23
CA ASP A 5 -6.29 -0.97 43.90
C ASP A 5 -6.52 0.33 44.72
N LYS A 6 -5.65 0.60 45.71
CA LYS A 6 -5.73 1.79 46.57
C LYS A 6 -5.30 3.12 45.92
N VAL A 7 -4.62 3.09 44.78
CA VAL A 7 -4.22 4.35 44.11
C VAL A 7 -5.36 4.95 43.28
N ILE A 8 -6.35 4.14 42.88
CA ILE A 8 -7.44 4.56 41.96
C ILE A 8 -8.47 5.46 42.66
N MET A 9 -8.58 5.42 44.00
CA MET A 9 -9.61 6.17 44.74
C MET A 9 -9.20 7.58 45.21
N SER A 10 -8.05 8.10 44.81
CA SER A 10 -7.57 9.44 45.23
C SER A 10 -7.60 10.51 44.13
N LEU A 11 -8.35 10.28 43.06
CA LEU A 11 -8.59 11.30 42.04
C LEU A 11 -9.62 12.32 42.59
N PRO A 12 -9.30 13.63 42.61
CA PRO A 12 -10.27 14.65 43.00
C PRO A 12 -11.49 14.58 42.08
N PRO A 13 -12.71 14.82 42.60
CA PRO A 13 -13.92 14.77 41.79
C PRO A 13 -13.78 15.74 40.60
N PRO A 14 -14.24 15.34 39.40
CA PRO A 14 -14.17 16.21 38.24
C PRO A 14 -14.94 17.51 38.53
N PRO A 15 -14.41 18.66 38.07
CA PRO A 15 -15.02 19.95 38.34
C PRO A 15 -16.46 20.01 37.83
N PRO A 16 -17.38 20.69 38.54
CA PRO A 16 -18.78 20.79 38.13
C PRO A 16 -18.90 21.40 36.73
N TYR A 17 -19.59 20.73 35.82
CA TYR A 17 -19.92 21.31 34.52
C TYR A 17 -20.88 22.48 34.72
N LEU A 18 -20.39 23.70 34.53
CA LEU A 18 -21.22 24.89 34.52
C LEU A 18 -22.18 24.81 33.31
N PRO A 19 -23.50 24.96 33.50
CA PRO A 19 -24.42 25.05 32.39
C PRO A 19 -24.05 26.26 31.54
N SER A 20 -23.94 26.05 30.23
CA SER A 20 -23.67 27.09 29.22
C SER A 20 -24.62 28.26 29.46
N ALA A 21 -24.09 29.35 30.04
CA ALA A 21 -24.89 30.48 30.46
C ALA A 21 -25.45 31.15 29.20
N GLY A 22 -26.75 30.97 29.00
CA GLY A 22 -27.54 31.74 28.07
C GLY A 22 -27.31 33.23 28.32
N ILE A 23 -26.96 33.91 27.23
CA ILE A 23 -26.97 35.35 27.00
C ILE A 23 -27.76 36.13 28.07
N GLN A 24 -27.07 36.80 28.98
CA GLN A 24 -27.58 37.94 29.71
C GLN A 24 -26.82 39.21 29.27
N PRO A 25 -27.51 40.30 28.90
CA PRO A 25 -26.87 41.53 28.46
C PRO A 25 -26.47 42.36 29.69
N GLY A 26 -25.17 42.51 29.97
CA GLY A 26 -24.74 43.49 30.98
C GLY A 26 -23.37 43.37 31.65
N SER A 27 -22.51 42.41 31.33
CA SER A 27 -21.18 42.31 31.98
C SER A 27 -20.03 42.11 30.98
N PRO A 28 -18.89 42.82 31.13
CA PRO A 28 -17.73 42.65 30.25
C PRO A 28 -16.95 41.40 30.68
N THR A 29 -17.23 40.26 30.06
CA THR A 29 -16.44 39.03 30.25
C THR A 29 -15.31 38.98 29.24
N LEU A 30 -14.07 39.02 29.76
CA LEU A 30 -12.84 38.69 29.03
C LEU A 30 -12.98 37.29 28.39
N PRO A 31 -12.57 37.10 27.13
CA PRO A 31 -12.59 35.78 26.51
C PRO A 31 -11.53 34.89 27.17
N ASN A 32 -11.96 33.81 27.81
CA ASN A 32 -11.07 32.73 28.24
C ASN A 32 -10.29 32.21 27.01
N PRO A 33 -8.95 32.14 27.04
CA PRO A 33 -8.19 31.51 25.96
C PRO A 33 -8.53 30.01 25.93
N PRO A 34 -8.82 29.44 24.75
CA PRO A 34 -9.09 28.02 24.63
C PRO A 34 -7.84 27.21 25.00
N PRO A 35 -8.01 25.97 25.52
CA PRO A 35 -6.90 25.09 25.84
C PRO A 35 -6.03 24.82 24.59
N PRO A 36 -4.71 24.58 24.74
CA PRO A 36 -3.75 24.44 23.64
C PRO A 36 -3.95 23.21 22.74
N PHE A 37 -5.04 22.45 22.93
CA PHE A 37 -5.42 21.29 22.13
C PHE A 37 -6.84 21.43 21.56
N SER A 38 -7.27 22.65 21.24
CA SER A 38 -8.48 22.84 20.42
C SER A 38 -8.20 22.42 18.98
N GLU A 39 -8.72 21.24 18.65
CA GLU A 39 -8.98 20.80 17.30
C GLU A 39 -9.46 21.96 16.42
N SER A 40 -8.76 22.15 15.32
CA SER A 40 -9.14 23.01 14.22
C SER A 40 -10.51 22.59 13.65
N GLN A 41 -11.59 23.16 14.19
CA GLN A 41 -12.91 23.11 13.59
C GLN A 41 -13.37 24.51 13.16
N HIS A 42 -13.57 24.60 11.85
CA HIS A 42 -14.63 25.38 11.20
C HIS A 42 -14.49 26.91 11.23
N GLY A 43 -13.50 27.39 10.47
CA GLY A 43 -13.64 28.67 9.77
C GLY A 43 -14.78 28.59 8.75
N SER A 44 -15.71 29.52 8.87
CA SER A 44 -16.91 29.73 8.08
C SER A 44 -16.64 29.76 6.57
N GLY A 45 -17.29 28.86 5.83
CA GLY A 45 -17.36 28.89 4.37
C GLY A 45 -17.93 27.57 3.87
N ASN A 46 -18.92 27.63 2.97
CA ASN A 46 -19.60 26.49 2.35
C ASN A 46 -18.66 25.59 1.53
N GLN A 47 -17.73 24.88 2.17
CA GLN A 47 -17.08 23.74 1.56
C GLN A 47 -17.78 22.49 2.07
N LEU A 48 -18.54 21.87 1.18
CA LEU A 48 -18.93 20.46 1.25
C LEU A 48 -17.73 19.68 1.82
N GLN A 49 -17.80 19.31 3.10
CA GLN A 49 -16.75 18.52 3.73
C GLN A 49 -16.74 17.16 3.05
N ARG A 50 -15.88 17.05 2.03
CA ARG A 50 -15.65 15.79 1.35
C ARG A 50 -15.13 14.85 2.43
N PRO A 51 -15.78 13.69 2.66
CA PRO A 51 -15.32 12.76 3.68
C PRO A 51 -13.85 12.42 3.42
N LEU A 52 -13.02 12.57 4.44
CA LEU A 52 -11.60 12.23 4.39
C LEU A 52 -11.48 10.72 4.19
N LYS A 53 -11.38 10.30 2.93
CA LYS A 53 -11.21 8.91 2.55
C LYS A 53 -9.72 8.58 2.52
N LEU A 54 -9.39 7.37 2.96
CA LEU A 54 -8.04 6.81 2.89
C LEU A 54 -7.44 6.85 1.48
N SER A 55 -8.27 6.87 0.44
CA SER A 55 -7.88 7.01 -0.97
C SER A 55 -7.41 8.41 -1.38
N VAL A 56 -7.58 9.42 -0.52
CA VAL A 56 -7.15 10.82 -0.76
C VAL A 56 -5.74 11.07 -0.18
N LEU A 57 -5.19 10.10 0.56
CA LEU A 57 -3.83 10.21 1.10
C LEU A 57 -2.78 10.32 -0.02
N PRO A 58 -1.70 11.10 0.19
CA PRO A 58 -0.56 11.11 -0.73
C PRO A 58 0.06 9.72 -0.93
N SER A 59 0.59 9.46 -2.12
CA SER A 59 1.18 8.17 -2.50
C SER A 59 2.32 7.73 -1.56
N HIS A 60 3.16 8.68 -1.11
CA HIS A 60 4.26 8.38 -0.18
C HIS A 60 3.77 7.89 1.19
N ILE A 61 2.63 8.39 1.68
CA ILE A 61 2.03 7.92 2.94
C ILE A 61 1.45 6.52 2.77
N LEU A 62 0.80 6.24 1.63
CA LEU A 62 0.29 4.90 1.32
C LEU A 62 1.43 3.88 1.23
N LEU A 63 2.54 4.26 0.58
CA LEU A 63 3.75 3.43 0.55
C LEU A 63 4.31 3.21 1.94
N GLN A 64 4.41 4.26 2.77
CA GLN A 64 4.84 4.13 4.17
C GLN A 64 3.99 3.13 4.95
N ILE A 65 2.65 3.19 4.80
CA ILE A 65 1.72 2.24 5.43
C ILE A 65 2.01 0.81 4.97
N VAL A 66 2.21 0.59 3.66
CA VAL A 66 2.56 -0.73 3.12
C VAL A 66 3.92 -1.19 3.67
N TYR A 67 4.94 -0.32 3.71
CA TYR A 67 6.25 -0.68 4.24
C TYR A 67 6.23 -1.02 5.73
N ASN A 68 5.40 -0.32 6.52
CA ASN A 68 5.21 -0.62 7.93
C ASN A 68 4.50 -1.97 8.19
N SER A 69 3.93 -2.61 7.17
CA SER A 69 3.39 -3.97 7.30
C SER A 69 4.47 -5.04 7.35
N PHE A 70 5.69 -4.74 6.89
CA PHE A 70 6.81 -5.67 6.89
C PHE A 70 7.47 -5.81 8.27
N PRO A 71 7.99 -6.99 8.61
CA PRO A 71 8.61 -7.21 9.91
C PRO A 71 9.88 -6.36 10.06
N THR A 72 9.84 -5.39 10.96
CA THR A 72 10.96 -4.45 11.20
C THR A 72 11.86 -4.88 12.35
N HIS A 73 11.40 -5.78 13.22
CA HIS A 73 12.14 -6.22 14.41
C HIS A 73 12.73 -7.62 14.21
N PRO A 74 14.06 -7.77 14.20
CA PRO A 74 14.74 -9.06 14.02
C PRO A 74 14.86 -9.88 15.31
N SER A 75 14.01 -9.67 16.33
CA SER A 75 14.30 -10.14 17.69
C SER A 75 14.18 -11.65 17.94
N LEU A 76 13.92 -12.47 16.92
CA LEU A 76 14.11 -13.93 16.89
C LEU A 76 14.18 -14.33 15.41
N ASP A 77 15.38 -14.59 14.90
CA ASP A 77 15.72 -14.70 13.47
C ASP A 77 14.97 -15.79 12.68
N THR A 78 14.25 -16.69 13.35
CA THR A 78 13.53 -17.80 12.71
C THR A 78 12.18 -17.33 12.15
N GLY A 79 12.13 -17.03 10.85
CA GLY A 79 10.87 -16.83 10.11
C GLY A 79 10.58 -15.41 9.60
N LEU A 80 11.56 -14.50 9.60
CA LEU A 80 11.38 -13.18 8.99
C LEU A 80 11.07 -13.27 7.49
N VAL A 81 11.76 -14.15 6.78
CA VAL A 81 11.57 -14.38 5.34
C VAL A 81 10.20 -14.99 5.06
N GLU A 82 9.79 -15.97 5.85
CA GLU A 82 8.46 -16.60 5.73
C GLU A 82 7.34 -15.59 6.00
N ARG A 83 7.50 -14.76 7.05
CA ARG A 83 6.55 -13.69 7.35
C ARG A 83 6.51 -12.65 6.23
N GLN A 84 7.66 -12.27 5.69
CA GLN A 84 7.77 -11.37 4.54
C GLN A 84 7.00 -11.93 3.34
N ARG A 85 7.19 -13.22 2.99
CA ARG A 85 6.48 -13.90 1.91
C ARG A 85 4.97 -13.95 2.14
N LYS A 86 4.54 -14.23 3.37
CA LYS A 86 3.11 -14.19 3.78
C LYS A 86 2.51 -12.79 3.63
N ILE A 87 3.24 -11.74 3.97
CA ILE A 87 2.80 -10.35 3.77
C ILE A 87 2.70 -10.02 2.28
N LEU A 88 3.68 -10.40 1.46
CA LEU A 88 3.62 -10.22 0.00
C LEU A 88 2.40 -10.93 -0.59
N LEU A 89 2.07 -12.14 -0.12
CA LEU A 89 0.85 -12.86 -0.50
C LEU A 89 -0.42 -12.13 -0.06
N TRP A 90 -0.44 -11.58 1.15
CA TRP A 90 -1.55 -10.78 1.64
C TRP A 90 -1.74 -9.49 0.83
N LEU A 91 -0.66 -8.79 0.46
CA LEU A 91 -0.71 -7.62 -0.43
C LEU A 91 -1.33 -8.00 -1.79
N ALA A 92 -0.88 -9.12 -2.36
CA ALA A 92 -1.33 -9.61 -3.64
C ALA A 92 -2.78 -10.14 -3.64
N LYS A 93 -3.29 -10.68 -2.52
CA LYS A 93 -4.65 -11.23 -2.47
C LYS A 93 -5.70 -10.31 -1.86
N SER A 94 -5.30 -9.43 -0.95
CA SER A 94 -6.22 -8.67 -0.10
C SER A 94 -6.05 -7.17 -0.27
N LEU A 95 -4.90 -6.60 0.14
CA LEU A 95 -4.75 -5.14 0.24
C LEU A 95 -4.92 -4.44 -1.12
N ARG A 96 -4.44 -5.06 -2.21
CA ARG A 96 -4.60 -4.51 -3.56
C ARG A 96 -6.06 -4.33 -4.00
N LEU A 97 -7.01 -5.03 -3.37
CA LEU A 97 -8.44 -4.99 -3.75
C LEU A 97 -9.23 -3.90 -3.03
N VAL A 98 -8.64 -3.25 -2.02
CA VAL A 98 -9.34 -2.28 -1.16
C VAL A 98 -9.73 -1.00 -1.91
N ASN A 99 -8.79 -0.43 -2.66
CA ASN A 99 -9.02 0.71 -3.54
C ASN A 99 -7.91 0.85 -4.58
N LYS A 100 -8.11 1.70 -5.59
CA LYS A 100 -7.12 1.96 -6.65
C LYS A 100 -5.77 2.47 -6.12
N ALA A 101 -5.76 3.28 -5.06
CA ALA A 101 -4.53 3.86 -4.52
C ALA A 101 -3.65 2.76 -3.85
N PHE A 102 -4.26 1.85 -3.11
CA PHE A 102 -3.58 0.66 -2.59
C PHE A 102 -3.20 -0.32 -3.68
N TYR A 103 -4.02 -0.49 -4.73
CA TYR A 103 -3.60 -1.28 -5.89
C TYR A 103 -2.26 -0.78 -6.42
N ILE A 104 -2.12 0.54 -6.64
CA ILE A 104 -0.88 1.14 -7.14
C ILE A 104 0.28 0.92 -6.15
N ALA A 105 0.07 1.20 -4.85
CA ALA A 105 1.12 1.05 -3.84
C ALA A 105 1.56 -0.42 -3.67
N CYS A 106 0.62 -1.36 -3.59
CA CYS A 106 0.89 -2.79 -3.49
C CYS A 106 1.61 -3.31 -4.73
N MET A 107 1.13 -2.96 -5.93
CA MET A 107 1.76 -3.40 -7.18
C MET A 107 3.15 -2.80 -7.34
N HIS A 108 3.39 -1.58 -6.87
CA HIS A 108 4.74 -1.00 -6.84
C HIS A 108 5.70 -1.87 -6.02
N VAL A 109 5.32 -2.20 -4.78
CA VAL A 109 6.15 -3.03 -3.88
C VAL A 109 6.33 -4.45 -4.42
N LEU A 110 5.27 -5.07 -4.92
CA LEU A 110 5.33 -6.42 -5.49
C LEU A 110 6.23 -6.45 -6.73
N ARG A 111 6.05 -5.51 -7.66
CA ARG A 111 6.89 -5.43 -8.87
C ARG A 111 8.34 -5.18 -8.52
N SER A 112 8.65 -4.21 -7.64
CA SER A 112 10.04 -3.95 -7.25
C SER A 112 10.71 -5.15 -6.56
N THR A 113 9.95 -5.95 -5.81
CA THR A 113 10.46 -7.13 -5.10
C THR A 113 10.76 -8.28 -6.06
N TYR A 114 9.86 -8.53 -7.02
CA TYR A 114 9.95 -9.69 -7.91
C TYR A 114 10.62 -9.39 -9.25
N LEU A 115 10.92 -8.13 -9.54
CA LEU A 115 11.61 -7.71 -10.76
C LEU A 115 12.92 -8.47 -10.98
N PRO A 116 13.85 -8.60 -10.01
CA PRO A 116 15.11 -9.30 -10.26
C PRO A 116 14.89 -10.76 -10.67
N ALA A 117 13.98 -11.47 -9.98
CA ALA A 117 13.64 -12.85 -10.29
C ALA A 117 12.95 -13.00 -11.65
N TYR A 118 12.10 -12.05 -12.04
CA TYR A 118 11.48 -12.03 -13.35
C TYR A 118 12.55 -11.86 -14.45
N THR A 119 13.47 -10.90 -14.29
CA THR A 119 14.51 -10.62 -15.28
C THR A 119 15.49 -11.78 -15.48
N SER A 120 15.76 -12.59 -14.45
CA SER A 120 16.64 -13.77 -14.59
C SER A 120 16.02 -14.91 -15.40
N MET A 121 14.69 -14.96 -15.51
CA MET A 121 13.96 -16.00 -16.26
C MET A 121 13.61 -15.59 -17.68
N LEU A 122 13.79 -14.31 -18.04
CA LEU A 122 13.58 -13.86 -19.40
C LEU A 122 14.64 -14.44 -20.33
N ARG A 123 14.20 -14.98 -21.47
CA ARG A 123 15.10 -15.51 -22.47
C ARG A 123 15.87 -14.37 -23.15
N PRO A 124 17.22 -14.39 -23.15
CA PRO A 124 17.99 -13.52 -24.00
C PRO A 124 17.57 -13.72 -25.46
N TYR A 125 17.47 -12.64 -26.23
CA TYR A 125 17.18 -12.59 -27.68
C TYR A 125 15.72 -12.65 -28.17
N TYR A 126 14.70 -12.69 -27.31
CA TYR A 126 13.28 -12.48 -27.73
C TYR A 126 12.78 -11.01 -27.59
N SER A 127 13.70 -10.10 -27.26
CA SER A 127 13.50 -8.66 -26.94
C SER A 127 13.45 -7.73 -28.16
N SER A 128 13.06 -8.23 -29.33
CA SER A 128 12.87 -7.38 -30.50
C SER A 128 11.57 -7.72 -31.17
N ASP A 129 10.63 -6.78 -31.24
CA ASP A 129 9.46 -6.92 -32.12
C ASP A 129 10.00 -7.09 -33.54
N PRO A 130 9.80 -8.24 -34.21
CA PRO A 130 10.15 -8.31 -35.62
C PRO A 130 9.28 -7.35 -36.46
N PHE A 131 8.17 -6.83 -35.92
CA PHE A 131 7.26 -5.91 -36.59
C PHE A 131 6.84 -4.75 -35.68
N PRO A 132 7.62 -3.65 -35.60
CA PRO A 132 7.24 -2.49 -34.79
C PRO A 132 5.82 -2.05 -35.17
N SER A 133 4.86 -2.34 -34.30
CA SER A 133 3.46 -2.02 -34.52
C SER A 133 3.32 -0.52 -34.80
N SER A 134 2.72 -0.22 -35.95
CA SER A 134 2.50 1.09 -36.56
C SER A 134 2.25 2.23 -35.56
N PRO A 135 2.84 3.44 -35.76
CA PRO A 135 2.62 4.57 -34.87
C PRO A 135 1.13 4.95 -34.85
N VAL A 136 0.47 4.68 -33.72
CA VAL A 136 -0.87 5.23 -33.44
C VAL A 136 -0.75 6.76 -33.46
N PRO A 137 -1.58 7.50 -34.23
CA PRO A 137 -1.50 8.95 -34.30
C PRO A 137 -1.74 9.54 -32.90
N ARG A 138 -0.73 10.27 -32.39
CA ARG A 138 -0.80 11.00 -31.12
C ARG A 138 -1.80 12.15 -31.23
N ALA A 139 -3.05 11.90 -30.88
CA ALA A 139 -4.02 12.95 -30.58
C ALA A 139 -3.92 13.32 -29.09
N HIS A 140 -3.28 14.47 -28.86
CA HIS A 140 -3.56 15.48 -27.83
C HIS A 140 -3.68 15.07 -26.34
N SER A 141 -2.83 15.74 -25.53
CA SER A 141 -2.96 16.02 -24.09
C SER A 141 -2.99 14.84 -23.11
N SER A 142 -1.81 14.33 -22.75
CA SER A 142 -1.46 14.03 -21.35
C SER A 142 0.03 13.69 -21.28
N SER A 143 0.79 14.52 -20.58
CA SER A 143 2.23 14.39 -20.30
C SER A 143 2.57 13.24 -19.33
N LEU A 144 1.70 12.24 -19.24
CA LEU A 144 1.86 11.03 -18.42
C LEU A 144 1.65 9.74 -19.25
N ASN A 145 1.78 9.83 -20.57
CA ASN A 145 1.80 8.66 -21.45
C ASN A 145 3.23 8.21 -21.74
N THR A 146 4.08 8.06 -20.70
CA THR A 146 5.18 7.10 -20.79
C THR A 146 4.54 5.73 -20.74
N VAL A 147 4.22 5.23 -21.93
CA VAL A 147 4.22 3.83 -22.37
C VAL A 147 4.48 2.78 -21.26
N GLN A 148 3.57 2.64 -20.30
CA GLN A 148 3.46 1.45 -19.42
C GLN A 148 2.80 0.31 -20.21
N ARG A 149 3.34 0.01 -21.39
CA ARG A 149 2.86 -1.13 -22.16
C ARG A 149 3.53 -2.36 -21.55
N GLU A 150 2.70 -3.28 -21.08
CA GLU A 150 3.04 -4.67 -20.77
C GLU A 150 3.62 -5.05 -19.38
N THR A 151 2.96 -4.64 -18.28
CA THR A 151 3.06 -5.33 -16.97
C THR A 151 2.17 -6.58 -16.74
N PRO A 152 1.25 -7.05 -17.61
CA PRO A 152 0.36 -8.15 -17.23
C PRO A 152 1.12 -9.48 -17.09
N VAL A 153 2.22 -9.66 -17.82
CA VAL A 153 3.06 -10.86 -17.70
C VAL A 153 3.83 -10.84 -16.38
N LEU A 154 4.42 -9.70 -16.02
CA LEU A 154 5.04 -9.51 -14.71
C LEU A 154 4.02 -9.70 -13.58
N ASP A 155 2.80 -9.18 -13.72
CA ASP A 155 1.74 -9.32 -12.73
C ASP A 155 1.27 -10.77 -12.58
N LEU A 156 1.19 -11.52 -13.69
CA LEU A 156 0.89 -12.95 -13.70
C LEU A 156 2.03 -13.76 -13.04
N PHE A 157 3.27 -13.43 -13.39
CA PHE A 157 4.46 -14.00 -12.76
C PHE A 157 4.47 -13.75 -11.26
N ILE A 158 4.21 -12.52 -10.80
CA ILE A 158 4.10 -12.17 -9.38
C ILE A 158 3.01 -12.99 -8.70
N ALA A 159 1.82 -13.09 -9.31
CA ALA A 159 0.72 -13.86 -8.73
C ALA A 159 1.07 -15.34 -8.53
N LEU A 160 1.84 -15.91 -9.46
CA LEU A 160 2.33 -17.29 -9.37
C LEU A 160 3.47 -17.41 -8.35
N LYS A 161 4.47 -16.54 -8.43
CA LYS A 161 5.69 -16.60 -7.60
C LYS A 161 5.40 -16.37 -6.12
N VAL A 162 4.58 -15.37 -5.80
CA VAL A 162 4.18 -15.08 -4.41
C VAL A 162 3.42 -16.25 -3.79
N ARG A 163 2.63 -16.96 -4.59
CA ARG A 163 1.97 -18.19 -4.15
C ARG A 163 3.01 -19.27 -3.89
N GLU A 164 3.87 -19.54 -4.86
CA GLU A 164 4.89 -20.58 -4.77
C GLU A 164 5.80 -20.40 -3.55
N ASP A 165 6.28 -19.17 -3.31
CA ASP A 165 7.16 -18.84 -2.18
C ASP A 165 6.53 -19.21 -0.83
N VAL A 166 5.22 -19.00 -0.65
CA VAL A 166 4.53 -19.36 0.59
C VAL A 166 4.26 -20.86 0.68
N PHE A 167 4.00 -21.54 -0.44
CA PHE A 167 3.80 -22.99 -0.45
C PHE A 167 5.07 -23.76 -0.10
N VAL A 168 6.24 -23.27 -0.55
CA VAL A 168 7.55 -23.80 -0.16
C VAL A 168 7.77 -23.67 1.35
N ASP A 169 7.38 -22.53 1.94
CA ASP A 169 7.53 -22.31 3.38
C ASP A 169 6.54 -23.17 4.21
N ASP A 170 5.31 -23.35 3.72
CA ASP A 170 4.24 -24.05 4.47
C ASP A 170 4.30 -25.59 4.34
N SER A 171 5.03 -26.14 3.36
CA SER A 171 5.06 -27.60 3.12
C SER A 171 6.42 -28.09 2.60
N GLU A 172 7.12 -28.88 3.42
CA GLU A 172 8.35 -29.59 3.03
C GLU A 172 8.16 -30.59 1.87
N LEU A 173 6.93 -31.06 1.65
CA LEU A 173 6.56 -31.96 0.54
C LEU A 173 6.20 -31.20 -0.74
N HIS A 174 6.30 -29.87 -0.76
CA HIS A 174 5.97 -29.08 -1.93
C HIS A 174 7.03 -29.28 -3.02
N LEU A 175 6.61 -29.80 -4.17
CA LEU A 175 7.48 -29.95 -5.34
C LEU A 175 7.33 -28.69 -6.20
N GLU A 176 8.42 -27.94 -6.32
CA GLU A 176 8.46 -26.75 -7.15
C GLU A 176 8.11 -27.08 -8.61
N ARG A 177 7.18 -26.34 -9.18
CA ARG A 177 6.75 -26.54 -10.58
C ARG A 177 7.38 -25.48 -11.47
N GLU A 178 8.68 -25.64 -11.70
CA GLU A 178 9.48 -24.77 -12.56
C GLU A 178 8.88 -24.61 -13.97
N ASP A 179 8.24 -25.67 -14.47
CA ASP A 179 7.56 -25.69 -15.77
C ASP A 179 6.44 -24.63 -15.89
N MET A 180 5.77 -24.29 -14.78
CA MET A 180 4.71 -23.27 -14.81
C MET A 180 5.24 -21.87 -15.13
N PHE A 181 6.45 -21.56 -14.68
CA PHE A 181 7.09 -20.29 -15.01
C PHE A 181 7.49 -20.28 -16.48
N LYS A 182 8.02 -21.40 -16.98
CA LYS A 182 8.38 -21.57 -18.39
C LYS A 182 7.16 -21.42 -19.30
N ASP A 183 6.02 -22.00 -18.95
CA ASP A 183 4.75 -21.88 -19.69
C ASP A 183 4.27 -20.43 -19.80
N ILE A 184 4.42 -19.63 -18.74
CA ILE A 184 4.10 -18.18 -18.78
C ILE A 184 4.91 -17.51 -19.87
N PHE A 185 6.22 -17.74 -19.91
CA PHE A 185 7.07 -17.11 -20.91
C PHE A 185 6.81 -17.68 -22.30
N ASP A 186 6.66 -18.99 -22.46
CA ASP A 186 6.38 -19.62 -23.77
C ASP A 186 5.07 -19.13 -24.40
N HIS A 187 4.02 -18.92 -23.60
CA HIS A 187 2.75 -18.41 -24.11
C HIS A 187 2.74 -16.88 -24.26
N ALA A 188 3.45 -16.17 -23.39
CA ALA A 188 3.43 -14.72 -23.40
C ALA A 188 4.44 -14.11 -24.38
N GLN A 189 5.41 -14.86 -24.93
CA GLN A 189 6.26 -14.34 -26.01
C GLN A 189 5.42 -13.98 -27.26
N PRO A 190 5.67 -12.83 -27.92
CA PRO A 190 6.77 -11.91 -27.70
C PRO A 190 6.52 -10.84 -26.63
N LYS A 191 5.36 -10.79 -25.95
CA LYS A 191 4.93 -9.74 -25.00
C LYS A 191 5.64 -9.73 -23.64
N ALA A 192 6.42 -10.76 -23.33
CA ALA A 192 7.22 -10.82 -22.11
C ALA A 192 8.60 -10.20 -22.39
N ARG A 193 8.69 -8.86 -22.37
CA ARG A 193 9.87 -8.09 -22.83
C ARG A 193 10.44 -7.20 -21.75
N LEU A 194 11.73 -6.86 -21.86
CA LEU A 194 12.41 -5.95 -20.94
C LEU A 194 12.17 -4.47 -21.28
N GLU A 195 12.04 -4.16 -22.58
CA GLU A 195 11.80 -2.81 -23.08
C GLU A 195 10.50 -2.18 -22.55
N ASP A 196 9.55 -3.02 -22.16
CA ASP A 196 8.25 -2.66 -21.57
C ASP A 196 8.33 -2.41 -20.04
N LEU A 197 9.46 -2.76 -19.40
CA LEU A 197 9.73 -2.50 -17.99
C LEU A 197 10.53 -1.20 -17.77
N ALA A 198 10.95 -0.54 -18.85
CA ALA A 198 11.65 0.74 -18.78
C ALA A 198 10.65 1.89 -18.57
N LEU A 199 10.80 2.57 -17.43
CA LEU A 199 10.11 3.81 -17.04
C LEU A 199 10.41 4.98 -17.99
#